data_AF-E2BTQ4-F1
#
_entry.id   AF-E2BTQ4-F1
#
_cell.length_a   1.000
_cell.length_b   1.000
_cell.length_c   1.000
_cell.angle_alpha   90.00
_cell.angle_beta   90.00
_cell.angle_gamma   90.00
#
_symmetry.space_group_name_H-M   'P 1'
#
loop_
_entity.id
_entity.type
_entity.pdbx_description
1 polymer ?
#
loop_
_entity_poly.entity_id
_entity_poly.type
_entity_poly.pdbx_seq_one_letter_code
_entity_poly.pdbx_strand_id
1 'polypeptide(L)'
;MECKNDHFRHILLFYFRKGKKAAEAHKEICEVYGVGCITECTCQNWFKKFRSGDFSFKDDQRSSRPSEVDEDKMKAIIESNRHIIVREIAKRLNVSHRTIENHIRRLELVKKLDIWVPYELKEIHLTQRINICDTHFKRNAID
;
A
#
# COMPACT_ATOMS: atom_id res chain seq x y z
N MET A 1 -16.62 2.87 -12.71
CA MET A 1 -18.07 2.67 -12.47
C MET A 1 -18.41 2.92 -11.00
N GLU A 2 -17.83 3.96 -10.39
CA GLU A 2 -17.95 4.28 -8.95
C GLU A 2 -18.99 5.36 -8.66
N CYS A 3 -19.36 6.17 -9.67
CA CYS A 3 -20.23 7.34 -9.51
C CYS A 3 -21.69 7.03 -9.13
N LYS A 4 -22.17 5.78 -9.25
CA LYS A 4 -23.59 5.46 -8.96
C LYS A 4 -23.87 5.34 -7.46
N ASN A 5 -22.95 4.77 -6.67
CA ASN A 5 -23.18 4.60 -5.23
C ASN A 5 -22.98 5.90 -4.45
N ASP A 6 -22.02 6.73 -4.84
CA ASP A 6 -21.79 8.03 -4.19
C ASP A 6 -22.98 8.97 -4.37
N HIS A 7 -23.62 8.97 -5.54
CA HIS A 7 -24.82 9.77 -5.81
C HIS A 7 -25.94 9.51 -4.78
N PHE A 8 -26.27 8.24 -4.52
CA PHE A 8 -27.30 7.89 -3.55
C PHE A 8 -26.91 8.26 -2.12
N ARG A 9 -25.62 8.20 -1.76
CA ARG A 9 -25.13 8.62 -0.43
C ARG A 9 -25.39 10.10 -0.18
N HIS A 10 -25.17 10.95 -1.17
CA HIS A 10 -25.45 12.39 -1.08
C HIS A 10 -26.95 12.66 -0.94
N ILE A 11 -27.78 11.97 -1.72
CA ILE A 11 -29.24 12.09 -1.63
C ILE A 11 -29.75 11.63 -0.26
N LEU A 12 -29.20 10.54 0.29
CA LEU A 12 -29.54 10.06 1.63
C LEU A 12 -29.16 11.09 2.70
N LEU A 13 -28.00 11.75 2.58
CA LEU A 13 -27.63 12.83 3.49
C LEU A 13 -28.60 14.02 3.41
N PHE A 14 -29.02 14.38 2.20
CA PHE A 14 -30.02 15.44 2.00
C PHE A 14 -31.33 15.10 2.73
N TYR A 15 -31.86 13.88 2.56
CA TYR A 15 -33.08 13.46 3.26
C TYR A 15 -32.91 13.33 4.77
N PHE A 16 -31.73 12.92 5.23
CA PHE A 16 -31.39 12.90 6.65
C PHE A 16 -31.44 14.31 7.25
N ARG A 17 -30.81 15.30 6.59
CA ARG A 17 -30.86 16.71 7.03
C ARG A 17 -32.25 17.33 6.96
N LYS A 18 -33.09 16.84 6.04
CA LYS A 18 -34.52 17.22 5.95
C LYS A 18 -35.37 16.61 7.07
N GLY A 19 -34.80 15.76 7.93
CA GLY A 19 -35.49 15.13 9.06
C GLY A 19 -36.41 13.96 8.68
N LYS A 20 -36.27 13.42 7.46
CA LYS A 20 -37.06 12.24 7.03
C LYS A 20 -36.55 10.96 7.67
N LYS A 21 -37.38 9.92 7.68
CA LYS A 21 -36.96 8.57 8.08
C LYS A 21 -36.29 7.83 6.91
N ALA A 22 -35.44 6.85 7.22
CA ALA A 22 -34.72 6.07 6.20
C ALA A 22 -35.67 5.35 5.22
N ALA A 23 -36.81 4.84 5.71
CA ALA A 23 -37.81 4.17 4.89
C ALA A 23 -38.55 5.14 3.93
N GLU A 24 -38.77 6.38 4.36
CA GLU A 24 -39.38 7.43 3.52
C GLU A 24 -38.40 7.86 2.43
N ALA A 25 -37.13 8.09 2.80
CA ALA A 25 -36.08 8.40 1.84
C ALA A 25 -35.91 7.27 0.81
N HIS A 26 -35.95 6.00 1.23
CA HIS A 26 -35.90 4.86 0.32
C HIS A 26 -37.05 4.87 -0.70
N LYS A 27 -38.29 5.11 -0.25
CA LYS A 27 -39.47 5.18 -1.14
C LYS A 27 -39.33 6.29 -2.17
N GLU A 28 -38.96 7.50 -1.74
CA GLU A 28 -38.81 8.66 -2.64
C GLU A 28 -37.67 8.47 -3.64
N ILE A 29 -36.57 7.83 -3.21
CA ILE A 29 -35.47 7.50 -4.12
C ILE A 29 -35.93 6.45 -5.14
N CYS A 30 -36.66 5.42 -4.73
CA CYS A 30 -37.16 4.38 -5.63
C CYS A 30 -38.23 4.92 -6.61
N GLU A 31 -39.01 5.91 -6.21
CA GLU A 31 -40.00 6.57 -7.07
C GLU A 31 -39.34 7.36 -8.20
N VAL A 32 -38.22 8.05 -7.92
CA VAL A 32 -37.49 8.85 -8.91
C VAL A 32 -36.55 8.00 -9.78
N TYR A 33 -35.82 7.05 -9.18
CA TYR A 33 -34.74 6.31 -9.84
C TYR A 33 -35.13 4.88 -10.25
N GLY A 34 -36.34 4.44 -9.91
CA GLY A 34 -36.84 3.09 -10.18
C GLY A 34 -36.67 2.12 -9.02
N VAL A 35 -37.53 1.10 -9.00
CA VAL A 35 -37.55 0.07 -7.96
C VAL A 35 -36.24 -0.71 -7.97
N GLY A 36 -35.62 -0.87 -6.80
CA GLY A 36 -34.38 -1.64 -6.63
C GLY A 36 -33.08 -0.86 -6.85
N CYS A 37 -33.14 0.46 -7.04
CA CYS A 37 -31.95 1.31 -7.17
C CYS A 37 -31.08 1.34 -5.90
N ILE A 38 -31.69 1.22 -4.72
CA ILE A 38 -31.02 1.08 -3.43
C ILE A 38 -31.84 0.16 -2.53
N THR A 39 -31.18 -0.63 -1.68
CA THR A 39 -31.90 -1.47 -0.72
C THR A 39 -32.25 -0.67 0.54
N GLU A 40 -33.38 -1.01 1.17
CA GLU A 40 -33.78 -0.37 2.42
C GLU A 40 -32.73 -0.54 3.52
N CYS A 41 -32.11 -1.72 3.61
CA CYS A 41 -31.00 -1.99 4.54
C CYS A 41 -29.83 -1.02 4.34
N THR A 42 -29.48 -0.72 3.08
CA THR A 42 -28.43 0.27 2.76
C THR A 42 -28.81 1.65 3.28
N CYS A 43 -30.04 2.11 3.02
CA CYS A 43 -30.54 3.40 3.52
C CYS A 43 -30.49 3.47 5.05
N GLN A 44 -30.94 2.42 5.74
CA GLN A 44 -30.91 2.35 7.20
C GLN A 44 -29.48 2.39 7.76
N ASN A 45 -28.53 1.69 7.15
CA ASN A 45 -27.13 1.70 7.56
C ASN A 45 -26.49 3.09 7.39
N TRP A 46 -26.76 3.79 6.29
CA TRP A 46 -26.31 5.17 6.11
C TRP A 46 -26.91 6.12 7.14
N PHE A 47 -28.22 6.00 7.42
CA PHE A 47 -28.86 6.80 8.45
C PHE A 47 -28.31 6.51 9.85
N LYS A 48 -27.90 5.27 10.15
CA LYS A 48 -27.16 4.95 11.39
C LYS A 48 -25.81 5.66 11.44
N LYS A 49 -25.05 5.63 10.34
CA LYS A 49 -23.75 6.33 10.19
C LYS A 49 -23.89 7.85 10.38
N PHE A 50 -24.91 8.46 9.78
CA PHE A 50 -25.18 9.89 9.94
C PHE A 50 -25.63 10.24 11.37
N ARG A 51 -26.39 9.37 12.05
CA ARG A 51 -26.74 9.55 13.47
C ARG A 51 -25.55 9.48 14.40
N SER A 52 -24.50 8.71 14.06
CA SER A 52 -23.24 8.71 14.80
C SER A 52 -22.34 9.92 14.50
N GLY A 53 -22.80 10.87 13.67
CA GLY A 53 -22.05 12.09 13.31
C GLY A 53 -21.00 11.89 12.22
N ASP A 54 -20.94 10.71 11.60
CA ASP A 54 -20.04 10.43 10.50
C ASP A 54 -20.74 10.72 9.16
N PHE A 55 -20.28 11.77 8.48
CA PHE A 55 -20.78 12.20 7.17
C PHE A 55 -19.83 11.86 6.02
N SER A 56 -18.84 10.98 6.26
CA SER A 56 -17.93 10.50 5.22
C SER A 56 -18.65 9.57 4.25
N PHE A 57 -18.63 9.93 2.96
CA PHE A 57 -19.16 9.11 1.88
C PHE A 57 -18.20 8.04 1.38
N LYS A 58 -16.95 8.04 1.87
CA LYS A 58 -15.98 7.01 1.51
C LYS A 58 -16.35 5.70 2.22
N ASP A 59 -16.16 4.60 1.51
CA ASP A 59 -16.16 3.28 2.12
C ASP A 59 -15.03 3.23 3.14
N ASP A 60 -15.30 2.61 4.29
CA ASP A 60 -14.24 2.26 5.21
C ASP A 60 -13.26 1.30 4.53
N GLN A 61 -12.02 1.35 4.97
CA GLN A 61 -10.98 0.49 4.43
C GLN A 61 -11.43 -0.97 4.60
N ARG A 62 -11.75 -1.63 3.49
CA ARG A 62 -12.23 -3.01 3.55
C ARG A 62 -11.10 -3.88 4.06
N SER A 63 -11.44 -4.75 5.03
CA SER A 63 -10.54 -5.82 5.42
C SER A 63 -10.16 -6.60 4.18
N SER A 64 -8.91 -6.47 3.76
CA SER A 64 -8.37 -7.23 2.66
C SER A 64 -8.07 -8.64 3.13
N ARG A 65 -7.98 -9.60 2.21
CA ARG A 65 -7.48 -10.93 2.56
C ARG A 65 -6.09 -10.75 3.21
N PRO A 66 -5.87 -11.27 4.43
CA PRO A 66 -4.57 -11.16 5.08
C PRO A 66 -3.51 -11.79 4.17
N SER A 67 -2.39 -11.10 3.98
CA SER A 67 -1.29 -11.67 3.22
C SER A 67 -0.72 -12.85 4.00
N GLU A 68 -0.53 -13.99 3.33
CA GLU A 68 0.09 -15.18 3.91
C GLU A 68 1.60 -14.98 4.15
N VAL A 69 2.20 -13.94 3.56
CA VAL A 69 3.63 -13.64 3.68
C VAL A 69 3.89 -12.67 4.81
N ASP A 70 4.71 -13.11 5.76
CA ASP A 70 5.38 -12.26 6.74
C ASP A 70 6.46 -11.41 6.05
N GLU A 71 6.19 -10.10 5.93
CA GLU A 71 7.05 -9.15 5.23
C GLU A 71 8.40 -8.97 5.91
N ASP A 72 8.46 -9.10 7.24
CA ASP A 72 9.69 -8.89 8.00
C ASP A 72 10.66 -10.05 7.78
N LYS A 73 10.13 -11.28 7.74
CA LYS A 73 10.92 -12.45 7.35
C LYS A 73 11.46 -12.34 5.92
N MET A 74 10.63 -11.85 4.99
CA MET A 74 11.05 -11.64 3.61
C MET A 74 12.17 -10.60 3.51
N LYS A 75 12.06 -9.47 4.22
CA LYS A 75 13.09 -8.43 4.28
C LYS A 75 14.40 -8.96 4.86
N ALA A 76 14.34 -9.72 5.95
CA ALA A 76 15.52 -10.31 6.59
C ALA A 76 16.28 -11.24 5.62
N ILE A 77 15.58 -12.03 4.80
CA ILE A 77 16.19 -12.88 3.77
C ILE A 77 16.91 -12.03 2.70
N ILE A 78 16.28 -10.94 2.25
CA ILE A 78 16.83 -10.04 1.23
C ILE A 78 18.06 -9.28 1.76
N GLU A 79 18.03 -8.83 3.02
CA GLU A 79 19.16 -8.14 3.64
C GLU A 79 20.35 -9.05 3.88
N SER A 80 20.09 -10.31 4.25
CA SER A 80 21.15 -11.31 4.45
C SER A 80 21.87 -11.66 3.14
N ASN A 81 21.17 -11.65 2.00
CA ASN A 81 21.78 -11.89 0.70
C ASN A 81 21.07 -11.06 -0.39
N ARG A 82 21.71 -9.96 -0.79
CA ARG A 82 21.20 -9.04 -1.82
C ARG A 82 21.14 -9.64 -3.23
N HIS A 83 21.83 -10.75 -3.49
CA HIS A 83 21.84 -11.44 -4.79
C HIS A 83 20.84 -12.61 -4.87
N ILE A 84 20.03 -12.82 -3.84
CA ILE A 84 19.08 -13.94 -3.81
C ILE A 84 18.02 -13.81 -4.92
N ILE A 85 17.67 -14.94 -5.53
CA ILE A 85 16.67 -15.01 -6.59
C ILE A 85 15.27 -15.09 -5.98
N VAL A 86 14.28 -14.44 -6.60
CA VAL A 86 12.86 -14.45 -6.17
C VAL A 86 12.33 -15.88 -5.97
N ARG A 87 12.70 -16.81 -6.86
CA ARG A 87 12.31 -18.23 -6.75
C ARG A 87 12.86 -18.90 -5.49
N GLU A 88 14.05 -18.52 -5.06
CA GLU A 88 14.69 -19.04 -3.84
C GLU A 88 13.99 -18.51 -2.59
N ILE A 89 13.65 -17.21 -2.57
CA ILE A 89 12.84 -16.60 -1.51
C ILE A 89 11.49 -17.31 -1.41
N ALA A 90 10.82 -17.51 -2.56
CA ALA A 90 9.52 -18.17 -2.64
C ALA A 90 9.56 -19.60 -2.07
N LYS A 91 10.60 -20.37 -2.38
CA LYS A 91 10.82 -21.70 -1.78
C LYS A 91 11.01 -21.64 -0.27
N ARG A 92 11.86 -20.73 0.23
CA ARG A 92 12.15 -20.59 1.66
C ARG A 92 10.91 -20.18 2.48
N LEU A 93 10.07 -19.33 1.90
CA LEU A 93 8.84 -18.86 2.53
C LEU A 93 7.61 -19.73 2.20
N ASN A 94 7.79 -20.80 1.43
CA ASN A 94 6.73 -21.69 0.95
C ASN A 94 5.52 -20.95 0.34
N VAL A 95 5.80 -19.93 -0.47
CA VAL A 95 4.77 -19.13 -1.15
C VAL A 95 5.02 -19.07 -2.64
N SER A 96 4.02 -18.66 -3.41
CA SER A 96 4.17 -18.54 -4.85
C SER A 96 5.20 -17.45 -5.21
N HIS A 97 5.98 -17.70 -6.27
CA HIS A 97 6.92 -16.72 -6.82
C HIS A 97 6.25 -15.37 -7.13
N ARG A 98 5.02 -15.39 -7.67
CA ARG A 98 4.26 -14.18 -8.01
C ARG A 98 3.87 -13.38 -6.79
N THR A 99 3.58 -14.05 -5.67
CA THR A 99 3.32 -13.40 -4.38
C THR A 99 4.56 -12.62 -3.94
N ILE A 100 5.75 -13.23 -3.98
CA ILE A 100 7.01 -12.54 -3.66
C ILE A 100 7.26 -11.35 -4.58
N GLU A 101 7.09 -11.49 -5.91
CA GLU A 101 7.26 -10.37 -6.83
C GLU A 101 6.33 -9.19 -6.54
N ASN A 102 5.07 -9.47 -6.16
CA ASN A 102 4.13 -8.43 -5.78
C ASN A 102 4.56 -7.73 -4.50
N HIS A 103 5.08 -8.48 -3.51
CA HIS A 103 5.63 -7.90 -2.28
C HIS A 103 6.87 -7.05 -2.53
N ILE A 104 7.81 -7.51 -3.37
CA ILE A 104 9.01 -6.74 -3.77
C ILE A 104 8.58 -5.40 -4.38
N ARG A 105 7.61 -5.42 -5.31
CA ARG A 105 7.05 -4.22 -5.93
C ARG A 105 6.41 -3.27 -4.91
N ARG A 106 5.64 -3.80 -3.96
CA ARG A 106 5.00 -3.00 -2.91
C ARG A 106 6.01 -2.39 -1.93
N LEU A 107 7.14 -3.05 -1.71
CA LEU A 107 8.25 -2.55 -0.90
C LEU A 107 9.19 -1.60 -1.67
N GLU A 108 8.87 -1.29 -2.93
CA GLU A 108 9.66 -0.42 -3.79
C GLU A 108 11.13 -0.89 -3.98
N LEU A 109 11.37 -2.20 -3.80
CA LEU A 109 12.68 -2.79 -4.00
C LEU A 109 12.91 -3.09 -5.49
N VAL A 110 14.06 -2.68 -6.02
CA VAL A 110 14.44 -2.88 -7.42
C VAL A 110 15.74 -3.67 -7.50
N LYS A 111 15.77 -4.68 -8.39
CA LYS A 111 17.00 -5.40 -8.70
C LYS A 111 17.94 -4.49 -9.49
N LYS A 112 19.10 -4.20 -8.92
CA LYS A 112 20.22 -3.55 -9.63
C LYS A 112 21.30 -4.56 -9.94
N LEU A 113 22.03 -4.34 -11.03
CA LEU A 113 23.23 -5.10 -11.32
C LEU A 113 24.38 -4.57 -10.47
N ASP A 114 25.34 -5.46 -10.18
CA ASP A 114 26.53 -5.10 -9.43
C ASP A 114 27.45 -4.20 -10.26
N ILE A 115 28.24 -3.42 -9.55
CA ILE A 115 29.24 -2.54 -10.16
C ILE A 115 30.47 -3.39 -10.47
N TRP A 116 30.96 -3.28 -11.70
CA TRP A 116 32.22 -3.91 -12.06
C TRP A 116 33.38 -3.21 -11.32
N VAL A 117 34.14 -3.98 -10.55
CA VAL A 117 35.32 -3.50 -9.84
C VAL A 117 36.56 -4.06 -10.55
N PRO A 118 37.53 -3.20 -10.96
CA PRO A 118 38.66 -3.64 -11.79
C PRO A 118 39.55 -4.72 -11.17
N TYR A 119 39.74 -4.66 -9.85
CA TYR A 119 40.64 -5.56 -9.14
C TYR A 119 40.05 -5.95 -7.79
N GLU A 120 40.27 -7.20 -7.40
CA GLU A 120 40.06 -7.66 -6.04
C GLU A 120 41.24 -7.20 -5.17
N LEU A 121 41.01 -6.14 -4.39
CA LEU A 121 42.05 -5.54 -3.56
C LEU A 121 42.25 -6.34 -2.29
N LYS A 122 43.51 -6.65 -1.99
CA LYS A 122 43.92 -7.15 -0.68
C LYS A 122 43.90 -6.01 0.33
N GLU A 123 43.81 -6.37 1.61
CA GLU A 123 43.80 -5.44 2.73
C GLU A 123 44.97 -4.43 2.68
N ILE A 124 46.19 -4.90 2.34
CA ILE A 124 47.37 -4.04 2.18
C ILE A 124 47.12 -2.93 1.15
N HIS A 125 46.53 -3.27 0.01
CA HIS A 125 46.25 -2.31 -1.06
C HIS A 125 45.13 -1.34 -0.67
N LEU A 126 44.13 -1.79 0.10
CA LEU A 126 43.06 -0.93 0.62
C LEU A 126 43.63 0.12 1.58
N THR A 127 44.44 -0.31 2.55
CA THR A 127 45.04 0.59 3.54
C THR A 127 45.95 1.62 2.90
N GLN A 128 46.79 1.20 1.94
CA GLN A 128 47.64 2.13 1.19
C GLN A 128 46.81 3.19 0.46
N ARG A 129 45.72 2.79 -0.22
CA ARG A 129 44.84 3.72 -0.92
C ARG A 129 44.17 4.70 0.02
N ILE A 130 43.66 4.24 1.17
CA ILE A 130 43.04 5.11 2.17
C ILE A 130 44.04 6.15 2.68
N ASN A 131 45.26 5.72 3.04
CA ASN A 131 46.31 6.63 3.54
C ASN A 131 46.70 7.68 2.49
N ILE A 132 46.88 7.27 1.24
CA ILE A 132 47.19 8.20 0.15
C ILE A 132 46.06 9.23 -0.01
N CYS A 133 44.80 8.79 -0.08
CA CYS A 133 43.65 9.70 -0.18
C CYS A 133 43.56 10.67 1.00
N ASP A 134 43.76 10.19 2.24
CA ASP A 134 43.72 11.02 3.45
C ASP A 134 44.84 12.08 3.46
N THR A 135 46.06 11.72 3.04
CA THR A 135 47.16 12.70 2.91
C THR A 135 46.87 13.77 1.86
N HIS A 136 46.29 13.40 0.71
CA HIS A 136 45.90 14.38 -0.31
C HIS A 136 44.76 15.29 0.17
N PHE A 137 43.76 14.72 0.84
CA PHE A 137 42.65 15.48 1.40
C PHE A 137 43.13 16.53 2.41
N LYS A 138 44.01 16.13 3.35
CA LYS A 138 44.57 17.05 4.36
C LYS A 138 45.39 18.17 3.75
N ARG A 139 46.16 17.90 2.70
CA ARG A 139 46.97 18.93 2.01
C ARG A 139 46.07 19.99 1.35
N ASN A 140 45.00 19.55 0.69
CA ASN A 140 44.07 20.44 -0.01
C ASN A 140 43.07 21.16 0.92
N ALA A 141 43.02 20.81 2.21
CA ALA A 141 42.16 21.47 3.20
C ALA A 141 42.85 22.63 3.92
N ILE A 142 44.16 22.82 3.69
CA ILE A 142 44.99 23.86 4.29
C ILE A 142 45.18 25.07 3.34
N ASP A 143 44.84 24.89 2.06
CA ASP A 143 44.68 25.97 1.05
C ASP A 143 43.25 26.52 1.06
#